data_AF-B4WKD9-F1
#
_entry.id   AF-B4WKD9-F1
#
_cell.length_a   1.000
_cell.length_b   1.000
_cell.length_c   1.000
_cell.angle_alpha   90.00
_cell.angle_beta   90.00
_cell.angle_gamma   90.00
#
_symmetry.space_group_name_H-M   'P 1'
#
loop_
_entity.id
_entity.type
_entity.pdbx_description
1 polymer ?
#
loop_
_entity_poly.entity_id
_entity_poly.type
_entity_poly.pdbx_seq_one_letter_code
_entity_poly.pdbx_strand_id
1 'polypeptide(L)'
;MVTAIEELLEITDTGALTFQIVETTIDQFRQLMPDIPEEWWDRFIDKFDYEELNQLIVPIYARHFTLTEINAIIDFYRTPVGQAVIEKMPLVVQDSSLVGQRWGMGIAQEIIDELESEGYTPPSEAPFVL
;
A
#
# COMPACT_ATOMS: atom_id res chain seq x y z
N MET A 1 -23.31 12.89 -4.55
CA MET A 1 -22.14 12.80 -3.65
C MET A 1 -21.79 11.35 -3.38
N VAL A 2 -22.61 10.59 -2.65
CA VAL A 2 -22.39 9.15 -2.37
C VAL A 2 -22.06 8.36 -3.64
N THR A 3 -22.95 8.37 -4.63
CA THR A 3 -22.73 7.66 -5.92
C THR A 3 -21.46 8.08 -6.66
N ALA A 4 -21.05 9.35 -6.56
CA ALA A 4 -19.82 9.80 -7.21
C ALA A 4 -18.58 9.29 -6.47
N ILE A 5 -18.64 9.20 -5.15
CA ILE A 5 -17.53 8.63 -4.36
C ILE A 5 -17.45 7.12 -4.60
N GLU A 6 -18.58 6.40 -4.64
CA GLU A 6 -18.62 4.98 -5.00
C GLU A 6 -17.98 4.74 -6.38
N GLU A 7 -18.36 5.53 -7.37
CA GLU A 7 -17.76 5.51 -8.71
C GLU A 7 -16.26 5.81 -8.68
N LEU A 8 -15.81 6.78 -7.88
CA LEU A 8 -14.39 7.08 -7.72
C LEU A 8 -13.62 5.87 -7.15
N LEU A 9 -14.17 5.22 -6.12
CA LEU A 9 -13.55 4.06 -5.47
C LEU A 9 -13.44 2.87 -6.45
N GLU A 10 -14.47 2.67 -7.29
CA GLU A 10 -14.48 1.67 -8.36
C GLU A 10 -13.44 1.98 -9.45
N ILE A 11 -13.43 3.21 -9.99
CA ILE A 11 -12.52 3.59 -11.10
C ILE A 11 -11.05 3.54 -10.67
N THR A 12 -10.75 3.86 -9.42
CA THR A 12 -9.38 3.84 -8.88
C THR A 12 -8.94 2.48 -8.37
N ASP A 13 -9.81 1.47 -8.44
CA ASP A 13 -9.59 0.12 -7.94
C ASP A 13 -9.07 0.08 -6.49
N THR A 14 -9.56 1.01 -5.67
CA THR A 14 -9.28 1.01 -4.23
C THR A 14 -9.81 -0.24 -3.53
N GLY A 15 -10.79 -0.92 -4.15
CA GLY A 15 -11.23 -2.26 -3.79
C GLY A 15 -10.09 -3.28 -3.87
N ALA A 16 -9.36 -3.37 -4.98
CA ALA A 16 -8.23 -4.29 -5.11
C ALA A 16 -7.10 -4.00 -4.11
N LEU A 17 -6.76 -2.72 -3.88
CA LEU A 17 -5.76 -2.35 -2.85
C LEU A 17 -6.19 -2.80 -1.45
N THR A 18 -7.47 -2.60 -1.13
CA THR A 18 -8.05 -3.00 0.14
C THR A 18 -8.07 -4.52 0.30
N PHE A 19 -8.43 -5.23 -0.77
CA PHE A 19 -8.39 -6.69 -0.84
C PHE A 19 -6.98 -7.21 -0.59
N GLN A 20 -5.98 -6.64 -1.26
CA GLN A 20 -4.57 -7.00 -1.08
C GLN A 20 -4.09 -6.81 0.36
N ILE A 21 -4.50 -5.73 1.04
CA ILE A 21 -4.17 -5.50 2.45
C ILE A 21 -4.80 -6.58 3.34
N VAL A 22 -6.07 -6.91 3.10
CA VAL A 22 -6.78 -7.96 3.83
C VAL A 22 -6.10 -9.31 3.61
N GLU A 23 -5.82 -9.70 2.36
CA GLU A 23 -5.10 -10.94 2.04
C GLU A 23 -3.73 -11.01 2.71
N THR A 24 -2.92 -9.95 2.59
CA THR A 24 -1.59 -9.88 3.22
C THR A 24 -1.68 -10.05 4.74
N THR A 25 -2.69 -9.43 5.35
CA THR A 25 -2.92 -9.53 6.80
C THR A 25 -3.29 -10.97 7.18
N ILE A 26 -4.18 -11.60 6.43
CA ILE A 26 -4.60 -12.98 6.68
C ILE A 26 -3.43 -13.95 6.48
N ASP A 27 -2.63 -13.76 5.45
CA ASP A 27 -1.46 -14.60 5.20
C ASP A 27 -0.44 -14.52 6.34
N GLN A 28 -0.27 -13.34 6.95
CA GLN A 28 0.52 -13.21 8.18
C GLN A 28 -0.09 -14.03 9.33
N PHE A 29 -1.41 -13.98 9.52
CA PHE A 29 -2.08 -14.79 10.55
C PHE A 29 -1.98 -16.30 10.27
N ARG A 30 -2.12 -16.73 9.01
CA ARG A 30 -1.92 -18.12 8.59
C ARG A 30 -0.53 -18.62 8.96
N GLN A 31 0.51 -17.82 8.72
CA GLN A 31 1.89 -18.16 9.08
C GLN A 31 2.10 -18.28 10.59
N LEU A 32 1.42 -17.44 11.38
CA LEU A 32 1.49 -17.48 12.84
C LEU A 32 0.66 -18.61 13.46
N MET A 33 -0.32 -19.15 12.72
CA MET A 33 -1.27 -20.15 13.19
C MET A 33 -1.34 -21.35 12.23
N PRO A 34 -0.21 -22.09 12.04
CA PRO A 34 -0.11 -23.14 11.02
C PRO A 34 -1.00 -24.36 11.30
N ASP A 35 -1.46 -24.53 12.54
CA ASP A 35 -2.33 -25.65 12.95
C ASP A 35 -3.81 -25.44 12.55
N ILE A 36 -4.18 -24.23 12.10
CA ILE A 36 -5.55 -23.91 11.69
C ILE A 36 -5.77 -24.35 10.24
N PRO A 37 -6.75 -25.24 9.96
CA PRO A 37 -6.99 -25.74 8.60
C PRO A 37 -7.37 -24.64 7.60
N GLU A 38 -6.97 -24.81 6.34
CA GLU A 38 -7.28 -23.90 5.23
C GLU A 38 -8.79 -23.57 5.12
N GLU A 39 -9.64 -24.59 5.23
CA GLU A 39 -11.10 -24.43 5.19
C GLU A 39 -11.66 -23.48 6.27
N TRP A 40 -10.97 -23.34 7.42
CA TRP A 40 -11.38 -22.38 8.44
C TRP A 40 -11.09 -20.95 8.00
N TRP A 41 -9.93 -20.72 7.38
CA TRP A 41 -9.56 -19.43 6.83
C TRP A 41 -10.50 -19.00 5.71
N ASP A 42 -10.85 -19.91 4.81
CA ASP A 42 -11.77 -19.62 3.71
C ASP A 42 -13.13 -19.16 4.24
N ARG A 43 -13.71 -19.90 5.19
CA ARG A 43 -14.95 -19.50 5.87
C ARG A 43 -14.84 -18.20 6.66
N PHE A 44 -13.65 -17.83 7.09
CA PHE A 44 -13.41 -16.56 7.78
C PHE A 44 -13.33 -15.40 6.77
N ILE A 45 -12.63 -15.60 5.65
CA ILE A 45 -12.53 -14.65 4.54
C ILE A 45 -13.89 -14.36 3.93
N ASP A 46 -14.74 -15.38 3.78
CA ASP A 46 -16.11 -15.23 3.25
C ASP A 46 -17.00 -14.28 4.07
N LYS A 47 -16.57 -13.90 5.29
CA LYS A 47 -17.28 -12.94 6.14
C LYS A 47 -16.94 -11.49 5.82
N PHE A 48 -15.91 -11.20 5.02
CA PHE A 48 -15.56 -9.84 4.67
C PHE A 48 -16.57 -9.29 3.66
N ASP A 49 -17.36 -8.33 4.15
CA ASP A 49 -18.26 -7.54 3.33
C ASP A 49 -17.52 -6.30 2.83
N TYR A 50 -17.04 -6.37 1.59
CA TYR A 50 -16.36 -5.24 0.94
C TYR A 50 -17.33 -4.08 0.63
N GLU A 51 -18.63 -4.35 0.53
CA GLU A 51 -19.64 -3.31 0.36
C GLU A 51 -19.85 -2.55 1.68
N GLU A 52 -19.85 -3.23 2.82
CA GLU A 52 -19.84 -2.60 4.15
C GLU A 52 -18.63 -1.66 4.29
N LEU A 53 -17.44 -2.10 3.86
CA LEU A 53 -16.24 -1.28 3.93
C LEU A 53 -16.33 -0.02 3.06
N ASN A 54 -16.88 -0.13 1.83
CA ASN A 54 -17.14 1.03 0.99
C ASN A 54 -18.08 2.04 1.67
N GLN A 55 -19.15 1.56 2.32
CA GLN A 55 -20.08 2.41 3.07
C GLN A 55 -19.41 3.17 4.23
N LEU A 56 -18.36 2.59 4.84
CA LEU A 56 -17.56 3.25 5.87
C LEU A 56 -16.60 4.31 5.30
N ILE A 57 -16.10 4.11 4.07
CA ILE A 57 -15.13 5.00 3.42
C ILE A 57 -15.82 6.22 2.81
N VAL A 58 -17.00 6.06 2.20
CA VAL A 58 -17.76 7.15 1.57
C VAL A 58 -17.89 8.42 2.45
N PRO A 59 -18.30 8.36 3.73
CA PRO A 59 -18.42 9.55 4.56
C PRO A 59 -17.09 10.23 4.87
N ILE A 60 -15.96 9.53 4.76
CA ILE A 60 -14.61 10.13 4.89
C ILE A 60 -14.37 11.06 3.71
N TYR A 61 -14.56 10.57 2.48
CA TYR A 61 -14.42 11.39 1.27
C TYR A 61 -15.39 12.57 1.27
N ALA A 62 -16.66 12.33 1.63
CA ALA A 62 -17.67 13.38 1.68
C ALA A 62 -17.36 14.50 2.69
N ARG A 63 -16.50 14.25 3.69
CA ARG A 63 -16.02 15.25 4.65
C ARG A 63 -14.91 16.12 4.09
N HIS A 64 -14.08 15.58 3.19
CA HIS A 64 -12.85 16.22 2.74
C HIS A 64 -12.94 16.80 1.32
N PHE A 65 -13.90 16.35 0.52
CA PHE A 65 -14.06 16.78 -0.86
C PHE A 65 -15.46 17.30 -1.14
N THR A 66 -15.54 18.29 -2.03
CA THR A 66 -16.79 18.73 -2.65
C THR A 66 -17.17 17.82 -3.81
N LEU A 67 -18.46 17.84 -4.20
CA LEU A 67 -18.93 17.05 -5.33
C LEU A 67 -18.21 17.43 -6.62
N THR A 68 -17.91 18.72 -6.80
CA THR A 68 -17.17 19.23 -7.95
C THR A 68 -15.76 18.64 -8.04
N GLU A 69 -15.06 18.55 -6.91
CA GLU A 69 -13.71 17.96 -6.87
C GLU A 69 -13.74 16.46 -7.14
N ILE A 70 -14.68 15.73 -6.52
CA ILE A 70 -14.85 14.29 -6.79
C ILE A 70 -15.14 14.04 -8.27
N ASN A 71 -16.05 14.80 -8.88
CA ASN A 71 -16.35 14.66 -10.31
C ASN A 71 -15.14 15.00 -11.19
N ALA A 72 -14.36 16.03 -10.85
CA ALA A 72 -13.16 16.37 -11.59
C ALA A 72 -12.09 15.26 -11.50
N ILE A 73 -11.96 14.61 -10.35
CA ILE A 73 -11.06 13.46 -10.15
C ILE A 73 -11.52 12.27 -11.02
N ILE A 74 -12.82 11.97 -11.01
CA ILE A 74 -13.42 10.92 -11.86
C ILE A 74 -13.15 11.19 -13.34
N ASP A 75 -13.43 12.42 -13.79
CA ASP A 75 -13.22 12.83 -15.18
C ASP A 75 -11.76 12.68 -15.59
N PHE A 76 -10.82 13.04 -14.70
CA PHE A 76 -9.39 12.82 -14.94
C PHE A 76 -9.06 11.33 -15.07
N TYR A 77 -9.49 10.48 -14.14
CA TYR A 77 -9.20 9.05 -14.18
C TYR A 77 -9.84 8.34 -15.38
N ARG A 78 -10.93 8.86 -15.95
CA ARG A 78 -11.51 8.36 -17.20
C ARG A 78 -10.68 8.66 -18.45
N THR A 79 -9.72 9.58 -18.40
CA THR A 79 -8.85 9.86 -19.54
C THR A 79 -7.80 8.75 -19.74
N PRO A 80 -7.24 8.58 -20.95
CA PRO A 80 -6.12 7.66 -21.16
C PRO A 80 -4.91 7.94 -20.26
N VAL A 81 -4.68 9.22 -19.91
CA VAL A 81 -3.61 9.61 -19.00
C VAL A 81 -3.95 9.21 -17.57
N GLY A 82 -5.18 9.43 -17.10
CA GLY A 82 -5.62 9.02 -15.78
C GLY A 82 -5.57 7.51 -15.56
N GLN A 83 -6.00 6.72 -16.54
CA GLN A 83 -5.84 5.26 -16.51
C GLN A 83 -4.37 4.85 -16.45
N ALA A 84 -3.50 5.49 -17.24
CA ALA A 84 -2.06 5.24 -17.16
C ALA A 84 -1.46 5.60 -15.78
N VAL A 85 -2.01 6.57 -15.05
CA VAL A 85 -1.59 6.87 -13.68
C VAL A 85 -1.94 5.70 -12.75
N ILE A 86 -3.16 5.16 -12.83
CA ILE A 86 -3.59 4.00 -12.02
C ILE A 86 -2.65 2.80 -12.25
N GLU A 87 -2.35 2.50 -13.52
CA GLU A 87 -1.51 1.35 -13.88
C GLU A 87 -0.02 1.55 -13.53
N LYS A 88 0.52 2.75 -13.74
CA LYS A 88 1.97 2.97 -13.72
C LYS A 88 2.50 3.55 -12.42
N MET A 89 1.69 4.27 -11.64
CA MET A 89 2.16 4.84 -10.38
C MET A 89 2.64 3.79 -9.37
N PRO A 90 1.99 2.62 -9.21
CA PRO A 90 2.51 1.56 -8.35
C PRO A 90 3.92 1.10 -8.78
N LEU A 91 4.17 0.99 -10.09
CA LEU A 91 5.48 0.63 -10.64
C LEU A 91 6.53 1.72 -10.38
N VAL A 92 6.16 2.99 -10.58
CA VAL A 92 7.05 4.12 -10.27
C VAL A 92 7.42 4.14 -8.80
N VAL A 93 6.46 3.91 -7.89
CA VAL A 93 6.72 3.82 -6.45
C VAL A 93 7.66 2.66 -6.15
N GLN A 94 7.41 1.47 -6.71
CA GLN A 94 8.26 0.28 -6.54
C GLN A 94 9.70 0.55 -6.99
N ASP A 95 9.89 1.07 -8.21
CA ASP A 95 11.22 1.36 -8.76
C ASP A 95 11.94 2.43 -7.93
N SER A 96 11.21 3.47 -7.49
CA SER A 96 11.75 4.53 -6.66
C SER A 96 12.21 4.00 -5.29
N SER A 97 11.45 3.10 -4.67
CA SER A 97 11.83 2.44 -3.42
C SER A 97 13.11 1.63 -3.56
N LEU A 98 13.28 0.88 -4.66
CA LEU A 98 14.50 0.11 -4.92
C LEU A 98 15.74 1.01 -5.08
N VAL A 99 15.60 2.13 -5.78
CA VAL A 99 16.67 3.12 -5.91
C VAL A 99 17.01 3.73 -4.56
N GLY A 100 15.99 4.12 -3.77
CA GLY A 100 16.18 4.68 -2.44
C GLY A 100 16.89 3.71 -1.48
N GLN A 101 16.55 2.42 -1.53
CA GLN A 101 17.23 1.39 -0.75
C GLN A 101 18.71 1.29 -1.12
N ARG A 102 19.04 1.24 -2.42
CA ARG A 102 20.45 1.18 -2.88
C ARG A 102 21.25 2.42 -2.46
N TRP A 103 20.66 3.60 -2.63
CA TRP A 103 21.29 4.85 -2.22
C TRP A 103 21.53 4.90 -0.70
N GLY A 104 20.54 4.49 0.10
CA GLY A 104 20.66 4.41 1.55
C GLY A 104 21.72 3.42 2.02
N MET A 105 21.84 2.25 1.37
CA MET A 105 22.92 1.29 1.65
C MET A 105 24.30 1.89 1.38
N GLY A 106 24.45 2.68 0.31
CA GLY A 106 25.70 3.38 0.01
C GLY A 106 26.10 4.35 1.11
N ILE A 107 25.16 5.17 1.59
CA ILE A 107 25.40 6.09 2.70
C ILE A 107 25.74 5.35 3.99
N ALA A 108 25.03 4.26 4.28
CA ALA A 108 25.31 3.48 5.48
C ALA A 108 26.73 2.90 5.46
N GLN A 109 27.20 2.43 4.29
CA GLN A 109 28.57 1.98 4.12
C GLN A 109 29.58 3.11 4.36
N GLU A 110 29.35 4.31 3.80
CA GLU A 110 30.22 5.47 4.03
C GLU A 110 30.33 5.82 5.53
N ILE A 111 29.21 5.79 6.25
CA ILE A 111 29.18 6.03 7.71
C ILE A 111 29.98 4.96 8.46
N ILE A 112 29.84 3.69 8.09
CA ILE A 112 30.59 2.58 8.71
C ILE A 112 32.09 2.77 8.50
N ASP A 113 32.50 3.05 7.27
CA ASP A 113 33.91 3.24 6.91
C ASP A 113 34.53 4.42 7.69
N GLU A 114 33.79 5.53 7.83
CA GLU A 114 34.23 6.71 8.60
C GLU A 114 34.37 6.38 10.09
N LEU A 115 33.37 5.74 10.70
CA LEU A 115 33.39 5.33 12.10
C LEU A 115 34.57 4.39 12.42
N GLU A 116 34.82 3.40 11.55
CA GLU A 116 35.95 2.48 11.70
C GLU A 116 37.29 3.22 11.59
N SER A 117 37.41 4.18 10.66
CA SER A 117 38.62 4.99 10.49
C SER A 117 38.94 5.85 11.73
N GLU A 118 37.92 6.26 12.47
CA GLU A 118 38.03 7.00 13.73
C GLU A 118 38.19 6.08 14.97
N GLY A 119 38.17 4.76 14.78
CA GLY A 119 38.39 3.77 15.84
C GLY A 119 37.13 3.39 16.62
N TYR A 120 35.94 3.76 16.15
CA TYR A 120 34.67 3.26 16.69
C TYR A 120 34.37 1.85 16.14
N THR A 121 33.57 1.07 16.87
CA THR A 121 33.11 -0.25 16.42
C THR A 121 31.61 -0.16 16.12
N PRO A 122 31.19 -0.20 14.84
CA PRO A 122 29.78 -0.20 14.49
C PRO A 122 29.08 -1.47 15.04
N PRO A 123 27.80 -1.37 15.44
CA PRO A 123 27.05 -2.54 15.90
C PRO A 123 26.87 -3.58 14.78
N SER A 124 27.08 -4.85 15.10
CA SER A 124 27.01 -5.98 14.15
C SER A 124 25.63 -6.25 13.56
N GLU A 125 24.58 -5.64 14.12
CA GLU A 125 23.17 -5.78 13.70
C GLU A 125 22.60 -4.48 13.13
N ALA A 126 23.45 -3.51 12.76
CA ALA A 126 22.93 -2.35 12.05
C ALA A 126 22.19 -2.85 10.79
N PRO A 127 20.94 -2.41 10.53
CA PRO A 127 20.08 -2.95 9.46
C PRO A 127 20.61 -2.74 8.03
N PHE A 128 21.86 -2.28 7.91
CA PHE A 128 22.57 -1.92 6.71
C PHE A 128 23.93 -2.64 6.57
N VAL A 129 24.28 -3.51 7.53
CA VAL A 129 25.51 -4.33 7.47
C VAL A 129 25.14 -5.68 6.85
N LEU A 130 25.77 -6.01 5.72
CA LEU A 130 25.70 -7.32 5.07
C LEU A 130 26.61 -8.34 5.77
#